data_AF-A0A960Q2D1-F1
#
_entry.id   AF-A0A960Q2D1-F1
#
_cell.length_a   1.000
_cell.length_b   1.000
_cell.length_c   1.000
_cell.angle_alpha   90.00
_cell.angle_beta   90.00
_cell.angle_gamma   90.00
#
_symmetry.space_group_name_H-M   'P 1'
#
loop_
_entity.id
_entity.type
_entity.pdbx_description
1 polymer ?
#
loop_
_entity_poly.entity_id
_entity_poly.type
_entity_poly.pdbx_seq_one_letter_code
_entity_poly.pdbx_strand_id
1 'polypeptide(L)'
;MSGARSSGPRPWPLQRQALLWLWLPVICITAGHFLTPGYAHWLHDILRRLYYVPIILAAFLFGLRAAMTVALLSSVLYLPHAFLVSPHAGHLIHQDPTGTANKLLEVLLYNVV
;
A
#
# COMPACT_ATOMS: atom_id res chain seq x y z
N MET A 1 -35.40 -17.88 -26.37
CA MET A 1 -34.78 -16.54 -26.49
C MET A 1 -33.83 -16.36 -25.32
N SER A 2 -32.54 -16.65 -25.52
CA SER A 2 -31.51 -16.59 -24.47
C SER A 2 -30.96 -15.17 -24.39
N GLY A 3 -31.25 -14.46 -23.29
CA GLY A 3 -30.76 -13.10 -23.05
C GLY A 3 -29.25 -13.12 -22.84
N ALA A 4 -28.51 -12.66 -23.84
CA ALA A 4 -27.09 -12.37 -23.71
C ALA A 4 -26.91 -11.31 -22.62
N ARG A 5 -26.36 -11.70 -21.46
CA ARG A 5 -25.92 -10.76 -20.44
C ARG A 5 -24.78 -9.94 -21.05
N SER A 6 -25.02 -8.67 -21.30
CA SER A 6 -23.97 -7.72 -21.64
C SER A 6 -23.00 -7.62 -20.46
N SER A 7 -21.87 -8.32 -20.55
CA SER A 7 -20.78 -8.09 -19.61
C SER A 7 -20.16 -6.74 -19.95
N GLY A 8 -20.67 -5.67 -19.33
CA GLY A 8 -20.03 -4.37 -19.38
C GLY A 8 -18.57 -4.46 -18.92
N PRO A 9 -17.71 -3.50 -19.32
CA PRO A 9 -16.32 -3.51 -18.88
C PRO A 9 -16.25 -3.61 -17.36
N ARG A 10 -15.40 -4.54 -16.86
CA ARG A 10 -15.23 -4.73 -15.42
C ARG A 10 -14.77 -3.42 -14.78
N PRO A 11 -15.26 -3.06 -13.59
CA PRO A 11 -14.80 -1.87 -12.90
C PRO A 11 -13.29 -1.99 -12.68
N TRP A 12 -12.59 -0.86 -12.72
CA TRP A 12 -11.13 -0.81 -12.70
C TRP A 12 -10.45 -1.67 -11.61
N PRO A 13 -10.93 -1.77 -10.34
CA PRO A 13 -10.20 -2.51 -9.32
C PRO A 13 -10.25 -4.04 -9.53
N LEU A 14 -11.19 -4.53 -10.34
CA LEU A 14 -11.37 -5.96 -10.64
C LEU A 14 -10.69 -6.39 -11.93
N GLN A 15 -10.03 -5.46 -12.62
CA GLN A 15 -9.29 -5.77 -13.83
C GLN A 15 -8.01 -6.54 -13.47
N ARG A 16 -7.61 -7.50 -14.32
CA ARG A 16 -6.39 -8.31 -14.09
C ARG A 16 -5.15 -7.45 -13.91
N GLN A 17 -5.08 -6.35 -14.65
CA GLN A 17 -4.00 -5.37 -14.55
C GLN A 17 -3.97 -4.68 -13.18
N ALA A 18 -5.12 -4.32 -12.62
CA ALA A 18 -5.19 -3.72 -11.28
C ALA A 18 -4.75 -4.71 -10.19
N LEU A 19 -5.15 -5.98 -10.31
CA LEU A 19 -4.71 -7.04 -9.41
C LEU A 19 -3.17 -7.20 -9.42
N LEU A 20 -2.57 -7.24 -10.61
CA LEU A 20 -1.13 -7.46 -10.76
C LEU A 20 -0.29 -6.24 -10.43
N TRP A 21 -0.69 -5.06 -10.87
CA TRP A 21 0.14 -3.85 -10.78
C TRP A 21 -0.13 -2.99 -9.55
N LEU A 22 -1.29 -3.14 -8.91
CA LEU A 22 -1.68 -2.33 -7.76
C LEU A 22 -1.81 -3.20 -6.51
N TRP A 23 -2.74 -4.16 -6.54
CA TRP A 23 -3.11 -4.90 -5.33
C TRP A 23 -2.02 -5.86 -4.87
N LEU A 24 -1.40 -6.61 -5.78
CA LEU A 24 -0.33 -7.52 -5.45
C LEU A 24 0.88 -6.77 -4.82
N PRO A 25 1.42 -5.69 -5.42
CA PRO A 25 2.46 -4.89 -4.79
C PRO A 25 2.06 -4.32 -3.43
N VAL A 26 0.87 -3.71 -3.31
CA VAL A 26 0.39 -3.16 -2.03
C VAL A 26 0.38 -4.24 -0.95
N ILE A 27 -0.18 -5.42 -1.24
CA ILE A 27 -0.22 -6.54 -0.29
C ILE A 27 1.20 -7.01 0.06
N CYS A 28 2.08 -7.17 -0.93
CA CYS A 28 3.45 -7.61 -0.70
C CYS A 28 4.27 -6.61 0.13
N ILE A 29 4.11 -5.30 -0.12
CA ILE A 29 4.79 -4.24 0.62
C ILE A 29 4.27 -4.21 2.06
N THR A 30 2.94 -4.24 2.26
CA THR A 30 2.33 -4.31 3.60
C THR A 30 2.83 -5.53 4.35
N ALA A 31 2.76 -6.73 3.76
CA ALA A 31 3.26 -7.94 4.38
C ALA A 31 4.76 -7.84 4.69
N GLY A 32 5.55 -7.28 3.78
CA GLY A 32 6.98 -7.01 3.98
C GLY A 32 7.24 -6.19 5.24
N HIS A 33 6.45 -5.14 5.51
CA HIS A 33 6.58 -4.34 6.73
C HIS A 33 6.37 -5.16 8.00
N PHE A 34 5.32 -5.98 8.03
CA PHE A 34 5.00 -6.80 9.19
C PHE A 34 5.90 -8.03 9.36
N LEU A 35 6.61 -8.45 8.31
CA LEU A 35 7.50 -9.61 8.35
C LEU A 35 8.97 -9.24 8.50
N THR A 36 9.34 -7.97 8.27
CA THR A 36 10.71 -7.50 8.35
C THR A 36 11.11 -7.23 9.80
N PRO A 37 12.21 -7.81 10.32
CA PRO A 37 12.65 -7.55 11.70
C PRO A 37 12.94 -6.07 11.97
N GLY A 38 12.72 -5.62 13.21
CA GLY A 38 12.90 -4.22 13.59
C GLY A 38 14.31 -3.65 13.43
N TYR A 39 15.35 -4.49 13.48
CA TYR A 39 16.73 -4.05 13.26
C TYR A 39 17.06 -3.79 11.78
N ALA A 40 16.23 -4.24 10.84
CA ALA A 40 16.46 -4.06 9.41
C ALA A 40 15.93 -2.70 8.94
N HIS A 41 16.40 -1.61 9.54
CA HIS A 41 15.94 -0.24 9.29
C HIS A 41 15.92 0.12 7.79
N TRP A 42 16.97 -0.25 7.06
CA TRP A 42 17.09 0.03 5.63
C TRP A 42 15.98 -0.63 4.80
N LEU A 43 15.48 -1.79 5.22
CA LEU A 43 14.42 -2.49 4.51
C LEU A 43 13.07 -1.83 4.77
N HIS A 44 12.79 -1.39 6.00
CA HIS A 44 11.63 -0.55 6.31
C HIS A 44 11.65 0.75 5.49
N ASP A 45 12.82 1.35 5.34
CA ASP A 45 13.06 2.51 4.49
C ASP A 45 12.67 2.29 3.03
N ILE A 46 13.05 1.16 2.45
CA ILE A 46 12.68 0.81 1.07
C ILE A 46 11.18 0.54 0.97
N LEU A 47 10.62 -0.22 1.92
CA LEU A 47 9.21 -0.62 1.89
C LEU A 47 8.26 0.59 1.93
N ARG A 48 8.58 1.65 2.69
CA ARG A 48 7.79 2.89 2.67
C ARG A 48 7.76 3.53 1.28
N ARG A 49 8.94 3.69 0.67
CA ARG A 49 9.07 4.31 -0.66
C ARG A 49 8.45 3.46 -1.77
N LEU A 50 8.42 2.14 -1.59
CA LEU A 50 7.78 1.24 -2.55
C LEU A 50 6.27 1.46 -2.67
N TYR A 51 5.58 2.00 -1.66
CA TYR A 51 4.16 2.35 -1.80
C TYR A 51 3.91 3.42 -2.87
N TYR A 52 4.89 4.27 -3.20
CA TYR A 52 4.72 5.26 -4.27
C TYR A 52 4.50 4.59 -5.63
N VAL A 53 5.11 3.42 -5.87
CA VAL A 53 5.04 2.73 -7.16
C VAL A 53 3.60 2.35 -7.53
N PRO A 54 2.84 1.57 -6.73
CA PRO A 54 1.46 1.25 -7.06
C PRO A 54 0.53 2.50 -7.06
N ILE A 55 0.84 3.55 -6.28
CA ILE A 55 0.06 4.81 -6.30
C ILE A 55 0.22 5.52 -7.65
N ILE A 56 1.46 5.72 -8.07
CA ILE A 56 1.79 6.36 -9.35
C ILE A 56 1.27 5.51 -10.52
N LEU A 57 1.46 4.20 -10.49
CA LEU A 57 0.92 3.29 -11.51
C LEU A 57 -0.62 3.36 -11.60
N ALA A 58 -1.31 3.47 -10.47
CA ALA A 58 -2.77 3.63 -10.47
C ALA A 58 -3.19 4.91 -11.20
N ALA A 59 -2.47 6.03 -11.03
CA ALA A 59 -2.72 7.28 -11.75
C ALA A 59 -2.58 7.11 -13.26
N PHE A 60 -1.47 6.51 -13.72
CA PHE A 60 -1.18 6.35 -15.14
C PHE A 60 -2.08 5.33 -15.83
N LEU A 61 -2.44 4.23 -15.16
CA LEU A 61 -3.18 3.13 -15.77
C LEU A 61 -4.70 3.26 -15.63
N PHE A 62 -5.19 3.90 -14.56
CA PHE A 62 -6.62 3.93 -14.22
C PHE A 62 -7.13 5.32 -13.83
N GLY A 63 -6.27 6.34 -13.87
CA GLY A 63 -6.61 7.74 -13.62
C GLY A 63 -6.63 8.13 -12.14
N LEU A 64 -6.93 9.40 -11.89
CA LEU A 64 -6.82 10.04 -10.57
C LEU A 64 -7.65 9.32 -9.48
N ARG A 65 -8.85 8.84 -9.81
CA ARG A 65 -9.72 8.14 -8.85
C ARG A 65 -9.07 6.87 -8.29
N ALA A 66 -8.35 6.13 -9.13
CA ALA A 66 -7.63 4.94 -8.70
C ALA A 66 -6.41 5.31 -7.85
N ALA A 67 -5.65 6.33 -8.26
CA ALA A 67 -4.52 6.86 -7.49
C ALA A 67 -4.93 7.25 -6.07
N MET A 68 -5.98 8.06 -5.92
CA MET A 68 -6.52 8.46 -4.61
C MET A 68 -6.96 7.26 -3.77
N THR A 69 -7.56 6.25 -4.40
CA THR A 69 -7.99 5.02 -3.69
C THR A 69 -6.79 4.25 -3.16
N VAL A 70 -5.77 4.05 -4.00
CA VAL A 70 -4.55 3.30 -3.64
C VAL A 70 -3.72 4.07 -2.61
N ALA A 71 -3.63 5.40 -2.73
CA ALA A 71 -2.97 6.29 -1.77
C ALA A 71 -3.60 6.21 -0.37
N LEU A 72 -4.93 6.35 -0.30
CA LEU A 72 -5.66 6.28 0.97
C LEU A 72 -5.54 4.89 1.59
N LEU A 73 -5.68 3.84 0.78
CA LEU A 73 -5.55 2.47 1.28
C LEU A 73 -4.13 2.20 1.79
N SER A 74 -3.10 2.65 1.08
CA SER A 74 -1.70 2.50 1.50
C SER A 74 -1.45 3.20 2.84
N SER A 75 -2.03 4.40 3.02
CA SER A 75 -1.99 5.11 4.31
C SER A 75 -2.64 4.31 5.43
N VAL A 76 -3.85 3.79 5.20
CA VAL A 76 -4.59 2.97 6.18
C VAL A 76 -3.85 1.68 6.51
N LEU A 77 -3.23 1.02 5.53
CA LEU A 77 -2.49 -0.23 5.73
C LEU A 77 -1.15 -0.01 6.44
N TYR A 78 -0.49 1.12 6.21
CA TYR A 78 0.78 1.45 6.86
C TYR A 78 0.60 1.91 8.32
N LEU A 79 -0.48 2.64 8.63
CA LEU A 79 -0.74 3.23 9.96
C LEU A 79 -0.62 2.26 11.14
N PRO A 80 -1.17 1.03 11.10
CA PRO A 80 -1.02 0.08 12.19
C PRO A 80 0.44 -0.27 12.48
N HIS A 81 1.26 -0.52 11.46
CA HIS A 81 2.69 -0.78 11.63
C HIS A 81 3.45 0.47 12.08
N ALA A 82 3.04 1.65 11.61
CA ALA A 82 3.67 2.91 11.97
C ALA A 82 3.49 3.28 13.46
N PHE A 83 2.32 3.01 14.04
CA PHE A 83 1.95 3.55 15.37
C PHE A 83 1.25 2.59 16.34
N LEU A 84 0.53 1.57 15.86
CA LEU A 84 -0.37 0.77 16.71
C LEU A 84 0.25 -0.54 17.17
N VAL A 85 1.32 -0.99 16.51
CA VAL A 85 2.04 -2.19 16.93
C VAL A 85 2.85 -1.88 18.20
N SER A 86 2.53 -2.59 19.29
CA SER A 86 3.22 -2.42 20.58
C SER A 86 4.71 -2.80 20.47
N PRO A 87 5.64 -2.03 21.06
CA PRO A 87 7.07 -2.39 21.15
C PRO A 87 7.33 -3.76 21.80
N HIS A 88 6.36 -4.28 22.54
CA HIS A 88 6.44 -5.54 23.28
C HIS A 88 5.78 -6.72 22.54
N ALA A 89 5.28 -6.55 21.32
CA ALA A 89 4.58 -7.59 20.57
C ALA A 89 5.51 -8.66 19.94
N GLY A 90 6.79 -8.66 20.31
CA GLY A 90 7.79 -9.65 19.90
C GLY A 90 8.69 -9.17 18.76
N HIS A 91 9.66 -10.00 18.37
CA HIS A 91 10.69 -9.63 17.41
C HIS A 91 10.17 -9.40 15.97
N LEU A 92 9.04 -10.03 15.64
CA LEU A 92 8.44 -10.00 14.29
C LEU A 92 7.36 -8.93 14.16
N ILE A 93 6.74 -8.50 15.27
CA ILE A 93 5.65 -7.53 15.27
C ILE A 93 6.12 -6.35 16.12
N HIS A 94 6.75 -5.38 15.46
CA HIS A 94 7.27 -4.16 16.04
C HIS A 94 6.68 -2.93 15.34
N GLN A 95 6.81 -1.79 16.00
CA GLN A 95 6.51 -0.50 15.39
C GLN A 95 7.62 -0.11 14.42
N ASP A 96 7.29 0.49 13.27
CA ASP A 96 8.30 1.01 12.33
C ASP A 96 9.41 1.77 13.08
N PRO A 97 10.68 1.38 12.93
CA PRO A 97 11.75 1.88 13.79
C PRO A 97 12.20 3.32 13.45
N THR A 98 11.65 3.95 12.42
CA THR A 98 11.96 5.35 12.08
C THR A 98 11.31 6.34 13.06
N GLY A 99 11.76 7.60 13.04
CA GLY A 99 11.19 8.66 13.87
C GLY A 99 9.77 9.06 13.42
N THR A 100 8.95 9.55 14.35
CA THR A 100 7.55 9.97 14.08
C THR A 100 7.42 10.94 12.90
N ALA A 101 8.34 11.90 12.76
CA ALA A 101 8.34 12.85 11.65
C ALA A 101 8.42 12.17 10.28
N ASN A 102 9.26 11.14 10.14
CA ASN A 102 9.39 10.39 8.90
C ASN A 102 8.11 9.60 8.61
N LYS A 103 7.48 8.99 9.62
CA LYS A 103 6.22 8.25 9.44
C LYS A 103 5.11 9.17 8.93
N LEU A 104 4.98 10.36 9.53
CA LEU A 104 4.00 11.36 9.13
C LEU A 104 4.28 11.89 7.73
N LEU A 105 5.56 12.15 7.41
CA LEU A 105 5.97 12.59 6.09
C LEU A 105 5.59 11.55 5.03
N GLU A 106 5.80 10.27 5.29
CA GLU A 106 5.49 9.19 4.35
C GLU A 106 3.98 9.08 4.10
N VAL A 107 3.17 9.14 5.16
CA VAL A 107 1.70 9.19 5.01
C VAL A 107 1.25 10.41 4.22
N LEU A 108 1.85 11.58 4.45
CA LEU A 108 1.57 12.77 3.67
C LEU A 108 1.94 12.56 2.20
N LEU A 109 3.15 12.05 1.94
CA LEU A 109 3.65 11.83 0.59
C LEU A 109 2.79 10.84 -0.18
N TYR A 110 2.31 9.76 0.43
CA TYR A 110 1.37 8.82 -0.22
C TYR A 110 0.15 9.51 -0.84
N ASN A 111 -0.32 10.61 -0.24
CA ASN A 111 -1.52 11.32 -0.69
C ASN A 111 -1.22 12.51 -1.62
N VAL A 112 0.05 12.81 -1.88
CA VAL A 112 0.49 13.97 -2.68
C VAL A 112 1.18 13.55 -3.98
N VAL A 113 1.81 12.38 -4.01
CA VAL A 113 2.52 11.85 -5.19
C VAL A 113 1.60 11.30 -6.29
#